data_AF-A0A2E9C5R8-F1
#
_entry.id   AF-A0A2E9C5R8-F1
#
_cell.length_a   1.000
_cell.length_b   1.000
_cell.length_c   1.000
_cell.angle_alpha   90.00
_cell.angle_beta   90.00
_cell.angle_gamma   90.00
#
_symmetry.space_group_name_H-M   'P 1'
#
loop_
_entity.id
_entity.type
_entity.pdbx_description
1 polymer ?
#
loop_
_entity_poly.entity_id
_entity_poly.type
_entity_poly.pdbx_seq_one_letter_code
_entity_poly.pdbx_strand_id
1 'polypeptide(L)' 'MNDTKDNKALQDERKKIIARLLEIQKKFMELERKKGVTEKDIHHNPKGIVKEYKEEHEKLANRLVDIAHQLKGSIRT' A
#
# COMPACT_ATOMS: atom_id res chain seq x y z
N MET A 1 1.30 23.71 20.73
CA MET A 1 1.57 22.41 21.38
C MET A 1 0.51 21.40 20.88
N ASN A 2 0.60 20.95 19.63
CA ASN A 2 -0.28 19.87 19.11
C ASN A 2 0.49 18.83 18.28
N ASP A 3 1.72 19.14 17.87
CA ASP A 3 2.55 18.40 16.90
C ASP A 3 2.89 16.96 17.32
N THR A 4 2.82 16.65 18.62
CA THR A 4 3.17 15.33 19.16
C THR A 4 2.03 14.31 19.09
N LYS A 5 0.76 14.75 19.11
CA LYS A 5 -0.39 13.83 19.00
C LYS A 5 -0.61 13.39 17.56
N ASP A 6 -0.47 14.31 16.60
CA ASP A 6 -0.56 14.02 15.17
C ASP A 6 0.52 13.06 14.68
N ASN A 7 1.78 13.23 15.13
CA ASN A 7 2.87 12.33 14.75
C ASN A 7 2.66 10.88 15.21
N LYS A 8 2.07 10.66 16.39
CA LYS A 8 1.79 9.31 16.89
C LYS A 8 0.67 8.64 16.09
N ALA A 9 -0.38 9.39 15.73
CA ALA A 9 -1.44 8.91 14.85
C ALA A 9 -0.93 8.57 13.45
N LEU A 10 -0.09 9.44 12.88
CA LEU A 10 0.56 9.23 11.58
C LEU A 10 1.49 8.00 11.59
N GLN A 11 2.22 7.76 12.67
CA GLN A 11 3.04 6.54 12.81
C GLN A 11 2.19 5.26 12.91
N ASP A 12 1.03 5.32 13.57
CA ASP A 12 0.10 4.19 13.64
C ASP A 12 -0.55 3.90 12.28
N GLU A 13 -0.95 4.95 11.56
CA GLU A 13 -1.47 4.85 10.19
C GLU A 13 -0.41 4.27 9.24
N ARG A 14 0.85 4.71 9.35
CA ARG A 14 1.98 4.15 8.60
C ARG A 14 2.12 2.64 8.83
N LYS A 15 2.04 2.19 10.07
CA LYS A 15 2.13 0.76 10.42
C LYS A 15 0.96 -0.03 9.84
N LYS A 16 -0.26 0.50 9.89
CA LYS A 16 -1.45 -0.12 9.28
C LYS A 16 -1.30 -0.27 7.77
N ILE A 17 -0.80 0.76 7.09
CA ILE A 17 -0.54 0.72 5.65
C ILE A 17 0.50 -0.35 5.31
N ILE A 18 1.61 -0.42 6.05
CA ILE A 18 2.64 -1.45 5.84
C ILE A 18 2.06 -2.85 6.05
N ALA A 19 1.28 -3.06 7.12
CA ALA A 19 0.61 -4.34 7.36
C ALA A 19 -0.33 -4.70 6.20
N ARG A 20 -1.07 -3.73 5.68
CA ARG A 20 -1.98 -3.93 4.55
C ARG A 20 -1.25 -4.27 3.26
N LEU A 21 -0.14 -3.59 2.97
CA LEU A 21 0.72 -3.89 1.83
C LEU A 21 1.28 -5.32 1.89
N LEU A 22 1.70 -5.77 3.09
CA LEU A 22 2.15 -7.15 3.29
C LEU A 22 1.01 -8.16 3.11
N GLU A 23 -0.21 -7.86 3.58
CA GLU A 23 -1.37 -8.71 3.31
C GLU A 23 -1.66 -8.83 1.81
N ILE A 24 -1.59 -7.72 1.06
CA ILE A 24 -1.80 -7.71 -0.39
C ILE A 24 -0.75 -8.59 -1.07
N GLN A 25 0.53 -8.43 -0.73
CA GLN A 25 1.60 -9.27 -1.28
C GLN A 25 1.38 -10.75 -0.94
N LYS A 26 0.93 -11.06 0.28
CA LYS A 26 0.65 -12.44 0.68
C LYS A 26 -0.53 -13.05 -0.08
N LYS A 27 -1.60 -12.28 -0.27
CA LYS A 27 -2.76 -12.69 -1.08
C LYS A 27 -2.40 -12.82 -2.55
N PHE A 28 -1.47 -12.01 -3.04
CA PHE A 28 -0.92 -12.14 -4.38
C PHE A 28 -0.17 -13.46 -4.54
N MET A 29 0.75 -13.78 -3.62
CA MET A 29 1.44 -15.07 -3.60
C MET A 29 0.47 -16.26 -3.49
N GLU A 30 -0.60 -16.15 -2.69
CA GLU A 30 -1.65 -17.18 -2.62
C GLU A 30 -2.43 -17.31 -3.93
N LEU A 31 -2.75 -16.20 -4.61
CA LEU A 31 -3.40 -16.23 -5.92
C LEU A 31 -2.51 -16.87 -6.98
N GLU A 32 -1.23 -16.53 -7.00
CA GLU A 32 -0.25 -17.15 -7.89
C GLU A 32 -0.16 -18.66 -7.60
N ARG A 33 -0.08 -19.05 -6.33
CA ARG A 33 0.02 -20.46 -5.93
C ARG A 33 -1.26 -21.25 -6.20
N LYS A 34 -2.44 -20.62 -6.08
CA LYS A 34 -3.76 -21.29 -6.20
C LYS A 34 -4.26 -21.38 -7.63
N LYS A 35 -4.00 -20.37 -8.46
CA LYS A 35 -4.39 -20.40 -9.88
C LYS A 35 -3.23 -20.80 -10.81
N GLY A 36 -1.99 -20.88 -10.32
CA GLY A 36 -0.81 -21.08 -11.18
C GLY A 36 -0.52 -19.89 -12.10
N VAL A 37 -1.14 -18.74 -11.81
CA VAL A 37 -1.04 -17.52 -12.63
C VAL A 37 0.22 -16.81 -12.19
N THR A 38 1.17 -16.61 -13.10
CA THR A 38 2.42 -15.89 -12.83
C THR A 38 2.28 -14.42 -13.15
N GLU A 39 3.11 -13.57 -12.57
CA GLU A 39 3.19 -12.12 -12.85
C GLU A 39 3.16 -11.74 -14.35
N LYS A 40 3.70 -12.61 -15.23
CA LYS A 40 3.64 -12.44 -16.70
C LYS A 40 2.25 -12.65 -17.31
N ASP A 41 1.46 -13.55 -16.73
CA ASP A 41 0.09 -13.88 -17.16
C ASP A 41 -0.90 -12.79 -16.67
N ILE A 42 -0.62 -12.23 -15.49
CA ILE A 42 -1.31 -11.09 -14.89
C ILE A 42 -1.21 -9.83 -15.78
N HIS A 43 -0.05 -9.63 -16.41
CA HIS A 43 0.18 -8.49 -17.31
C HIS A 43 -0.61 -8.60 -18.63
N HIS A 44 -0.87 -9.82 -19.10
CA HIS A 44 -1.63 -10.07 -20.33
C HIS A 44 -3.14 -10.11 -20.14
N ASN A 45 -3.63 -10.39 -18.93
CA ASN A 45 -5.07 -10.40 -18.65
C ASN A 45 -5.41 -9.59 -17.38
N PRO A 46 -5.54 -8.26 -17.48
CA PRO A 46 -5.85 -7.38 -16.35
C PRO A 46 -7.34 -7.44 -16.00
N LYS A 47 -7.91 -8.64 -15.84
CA LYS A 47 -9.30 -8.84 -15.40
C LYS A 47 -9.32 -9.53 -14.04
N GLY A 48 -9.77 -8.76 -13.03
CA GLY A 48 -10.11 -9.26 -11.70
C GLY A 48 -9.18 -8.75 -10.60
N ILE A 49 -9.13 -9.53 -9.52
CA ILE A 49 -8.55 -9.22 -8.20
C ILE A 49 -7.17 -8.53 -8.25
N VAL A 50 -6.34 -8.80 -9.27
CA VAL A 50 -5.01 -8.20 -9.39
C VAL A 50 -5.03 -6.72 -9.76
N LYS A 51 -5.98 -6.28 -10.60
CA LYS A 51 -6.14 -4.86 -10.92
C LYS A 51 -6.55 -4.08 -9.66
N GLU A 52 -7.50 -4.61 -8.91
CA GLU A 52 -7.90 -4.05 -7.61
C GLU A 52 -6.72 -4.02 -6.63
N TYR A 53 -5.89 -5.06 -6.57
CA TYR A 53 -4.70 -5.04 -5.72
C TYR A 53 -3.67 -4.01 -6.14
N LYS A 54 -3.44 -3.84 -7.44
CA LYS A 54 -2.52 -2.81 -7.95
C LYS A 54 -3.02 -1.42 -7.57
N GLU A 55 -4.31 -1.15 -7.77
CA GLU A 55 -4.94 0.12 -7.40
C GLU A 55 -4.93 0.35 -5.88
N GLU A 56 -5.20 -0.67 -5.07
CA GLU A 56 -5.15 -0.59 -3.60
C GLU A 56 -3.71 -0.36 -3.14
N HIS A 57 -2.72 -1.05 -3.72
CA HIS A 57 -1.30 -0.86 -3.44
C HIS A 57 -0.82 0.56 -3.81
N GLU A 58 -1.17 1.07 -4.99
CA GLU A 58 -0.82 2.44 -5.41
C GLU A 58 -1.44 3.49 -4.49
N LYS A 59 -2.70 3.33 -4.08
CA LYS A 59 -3.34 4.22 -3.09
C LYS A 59 -2.62 4.20 -1.75
N LEU A 60 -2.29 3.01 -1.25
CA LEU A 60 -1.60 2.82 0.03
C LEU A 60 -0.18 3.40 -0.03
N ALA A 61 0.54 3.22 -1.14
CA ALA A 61 1.87 3.78 -1.36
C ALA A 61 1.83 5.32 -1.40
N ASN A 62 0.88 5.91 -2.13
CA ASN A 62 0.71 7.37 -2.15
C ASN A 62 0.39 7.92 -0.76
N ARG A 63 -0.47 7.22 0.01
CA ARG A 63 -0.78 7.62 1.38
C ARG A 63 0.42 7.51 2.32
N LEU A 64 1.26 6.49 2.13
CA LEU A 64 2.51 6.33 2.88
C LEU A 64 3.48 7.50 2.65
N VAL A 65 3.58 7.96 1.40
CA VAL A 65 4.39 9.13 1.01
C VAL A 65 3.82 10.41 1.61
N ASP A 66 2.50 10.58 1.58
CA ASP A 66 1.81 11.72 2.20
C ASP A 66 2.08 11.79 3.71
N ILE A 67 1.97 10.66 4.41
CA ILE A 67 2.32 10.53 5.83
C ILE A 67 3.81 10.85 6.06
N ALA A 68 4.70 10.41 5.18
CA ALA A 68 6.13 10.71 5.28
C ALA A 68 6.40 12.21 5.11
N HIS A 69 5.70 12.89 4.19
CA HIS A 69 5.78 14.34 4.03
C HIS A 69 5.23 15.10 5.24
N GLN A 70 4.08 14.67 5.78
CA GLN A 70 3.49 15.25 6.98
C GLN A 70 4.40 15.08 8.21
N LEU A 71 5.00 13.90 8.39
CA LEU A 71 5.95 13.62 9.48
C LEU A 71 7.25 14.42 9.35
N LYS A 72 7.74 14.63 8.11
CA LYS A 72 8.98 15.36 7.83
C LYS A 72 8.79 16.89 7.80
N GLY A 73 7.55 17.38 7.76
CA GLY A 73 7.23 18.80 7.72
C GLY A 73 7.64 19.50 6.42
N SER A 74 7.73 18.77 5.30
CA SER A 74 8.13 19.40 4.03
C SER A 74 6.93 20.04 3.35
N ILE A 75 6.92 21.37 3.37
CA ILE A 75 6.16 22.26 2.50
C ILE A 75 6.30 21.75 1.06
N ARG A 76 5.19 21.36 0.44
CA ARG A 76 5.14 21.09 -1.00
C ARG A 76 5.20 22.45 -1.71
N THR A 77 6.41 22.89 -2.08
CA THR A 77 6.59 23.95 -3.08
C THR A 77 6.78 23.36 -4.46
#